data_AF-A0A972JLH5-F1
#
_entry.id   AF-A0A972JLH5-F1
#
_cell.length_a   1.000
_cell.length_b   1.000
_cell.length_c   1.000
_cell.angle_alpha   90.00
_cell.angle_beta   90.00
_cell.angle_gamma   90.00
#
_symmetry.space_group_name_H-M   'P 1'
#
loop_
_entity.id
_entity.type
_entity.pdbx_description
1 polymer ?
#
loop_
_entity_poly.entity_id
_entity_poly.type
_entity_poly.pdbx_seq_one_letter_code
_entity_poly.pdbx_strand_id
1 'polypeptide(L)'
;MLTDEMLLERTGLLLSQREVLLGSRYAGLQQLREHDNRLLAGLRLLRRRGLGRTDTGEIADGIGDSNSPWLDWLLTPLDASSRDAWDAKALHAPEATLSQALWLAAIKLALDELPLRQLLASSAIGGGGEFCWQLASYLAVPGLSTPGFDIGEGEQVVPAYFWYLASTGQVAAKDRLLAHAGDAGPVALQAKLALYLLGQGGDEPRLLEQLLQQGLQDSDYVPLLLCGAPAQSKVAMLNLLLQTGALPRRVGALGYSGLSKFVPLLRDLATQAEQEGQPEQTEPDELAEAAADALCLLLGVEEGERLLETAAEPVPTFGPEPVLAGRPLEGDALDVIWHGGNQAQRRAAACHAKLRRPELPLSRPDGLLGGQWHSC
;
A
#
# COMPACT_ATOMS: atom_id res chain seq x y z
N MET A 1 -32.05 -11.97 18.11
CA MET A 1 -32.04 -12.05 16.64
C MET A 1 -31.24 -10.86 16.12
N LEU A 2 -30.39 -11.04 15.11
CA LEU A 2 -29.71 -9.91 14.45
C LEU A 2 -30.71 -9.27 13.48
N THR A 3 -31.13 -8.02 13.74
CA THR A 3 -31.96 -7.24 12.81
C THR A 3 -31.15 -6.85 11.58
N ASP A 4 -31.83 -6.50 10.50
CA ASP A 4 -31.18 -6.11 9.24
C ASP A 4 -30.43 -4.79 9.36
N GLU A 5 -30.98 -3.84 10.12
CA GLU A 5 -30.34 -2.57 10.51
C GLU A 5 -29.04 -2.79 11.28
N MET A 6 -29.06 -3.64 12.32
CA MET A 6 -27.84 -3.99 13.08
C MET A 6 -26.78 -4.66 12.21
N LEU A 7 -27.17 -5.43 11.18
CA LEU A 7 -26.23 -6.07 10.27
C LEU A 7 -25.57 -5.05 9.34
N LEU A 8 -26.32 -4.08 8.83
CA LEU A 8 -25.82 -2.97 8.01
C LEU A 8 -24.85 -2.10 8.83
N GLU A 9 -25.27 -1.61 9.99
CA GLU A 9 -24.44 -0.78 10.87
C GLU A 9 -23.13 -1.47 11.24
N ARG A 10 -23.21 -2.75 11.66
CA ARG A 10 -22.03 -3.51 12.06
C ARG A 10 -21.06 -3.73 10.91
N THR A 11 -21.57 -3.97 9.69
CA THR A 11 -20.73 -4.20 8.52
C THR A 11 -20.09 -2.89 8.04
N GLY A 12 -20.84 -1.78 8.08
CA GLY A 12 -20.32 -0.43 7.86
C GLY A 12 -19.18 -0.09 8.83
N LEU A 13 -19.39 -0.37 10.12
CA LEU A 13 -18.35 -0.16 11.14
C LEU A 13 -17.09 -0.99 10.86
N LEU A 14 -17.22 -2.26 10.45
CA LEU A 14 -16.08 -3.09 10.07
C LEU A 14 -15.32 -2.49 8.88
N LEU A 15 -15.99 -1.84 7.92
CA LEU A 15 -15.33 -1.21 6.79
C LEU A 15 -14.49 -0.01 7.25
N SER A 16 -15.05 0.87 8.07
CA SER A 16 -14.32 2.00 8.66
C SER A 16 -13.15 1.55 9.56
N GLN A 17 -13.37 0.50 10.36
CA GLN A 17 -12.32 -0.09 11.21
C GLN A 17 -11.15 -0.64 10.39
N ARG A 18 -11.40 -1.14 9.18
CA ARG A 18 -10.34 -1.66 8.32
C ARG A 18 -9.31 -0.59 8.00
N GLU A 19 -9.73 0.62 7.68
CA GLU A 19 -8.83 1.73 7.34
C GLU A 19 -7.95 2.12 8.53
N VAL A 20 -8.55 2.20 9.72
CA VAL A 20 -7.82 2.45 10.96
C VAL A 20 -6.79 1.34 11.24
N LEU A 21 -7.15 0.07 11.03
CA LEU A 21 -6.23 -1.05 11.20
C LEU A 21 -5.08 -1.05 10.18
N LEU A 22 -5.28 -0.50 8.98
CA LEU A 22 -4.22 -0.38 7.99
C LEU A 22 -3.17 0.68 8.38
N GLY A 23 -3.59 1.75 9.05
CA GLY A 23 -2.69 2.80 9.56
C GLY A 23 -2.10 2.51 10.93
N SER A 24 -2.68 1.59 11.70
CA SER A 24 -2.27 1.35 13.08
C SER A 24 -0.89 0.71 13.21
N ARG A 25 -0.02 1.33 14.02
CA ARG A 25 1.26 0.74 14.44
C ARG A 25 1.12 -0.54 15.27
N TYR A 26 -0.04 -0.78 15.89
CA TYR A 26 -0.29 -1.93 16.77
C TYR A 26 -0.98 -3.11 16.06
N ALA A 27 -1.50 -2.90 14.84
CA ALA A 27 -2.23 -3.93 14.12
C ALA A 27 -1.30 -4.95 13.46
N GLY A 28 -1.23 -6.14 14.06
CA GLY A 28 -0.52 -7.29 13.50
C GLY A 28 -1.29 -8.02 12.40
N LEU A 29 -0.61 -8.96 11.72
CA LEU A 29 -1.18 -9.77 10.64
C LEU A 29 -2.42 -10.56 11.07
N GLN A 30 -2.38 -11.20 12.23
CA GLN A 30 -3.49 -12.01 12.73
C GLN A 30 -4.75 -11.15 12.97
N GLN A 31 -4.58 -9.99 13.59
CA GLN A 31 -5.69 -9.07 13.85
C GLN A 31 -6.35 -8.61 12.54
N LEU A 32 -5.55 -8.27 11.53
CA LEU A 32 -6.10 -7.91 10.21
C LEU A 32 -6.85 -9.09 9.56
N ARG A 33 -6.30 -10.31 9.63
CA ARG A 33 -6.96 -11.52 9.09
C ARG A 33 -8.29 -11.80 9.77
N GLU A 34 -8.33 -11.73 11.10
CA GLU A 34 -9.57 -11.93 11.85
C GLU A 34 -10.60 -10.87 11.51
N HIS A 35 -10.17 -9.61 11.39
CA HIS A 35 -11.01 -8.51 10.97
C HIS A 35 -11.58 -8.73 9.56
N ASP A 36 -10.73 -9.03 8.58
CA ASP A 36 -11.13 -9.28 7.19
C ASP A 36 -12.10 -10.46 7.07
N ASN A 37 -11.90 -11.53 7.83
CA ASN A 37 -12.82 -12.66 7.87
C ASN A 37 -14.20 -12.26 8.42
N ARG A 38 -14.24 -11.43 9.47
CA ARG A 38 -15.51 -10.90 10.03
C ARG A 38 -16.22 -10.00 9.01
N LEU A 39 -15.46 -9.14 8.34
CA LEU A 39 -15.96 -8.25 7.30
C LEU A 39 -16.57 -9.03 6.13
N LEU A 40 -15.83 -10.01 5.58
CA LEU A 40 -16.33 -10.88 4.51
C LEU A 40 -17.58 -11.66 4.93
N ALA A 41 -17.64 -12.15 6.18
CA ALA A 41 -18.82 -12.83 6.69
C ALA A 41 -20.04 -11.89 6.75
N GLY A 42 -19.87 -10.65 7.22
CA GLY A 42 -20.91 -9.63 7.25
C GLY A 42 -21.42 -9.29 5.85
N LEU A 43 -20.51 -9.00 4.93
CA LEU A 43 -20.84 -8.68 3.53
C LEU A 43 -21.56 -9.83 2.82
N ARG A 44 -21.13 -11.07 3.03
CA ARG A 44 -21.83 -12.27 2.51
C ARG A 44 -23.25 -12.38 3.06
N LEU A 45 -23.47 -12.06 4.34
CA LEU A 45 -24.80 -12.07 4.94
C LEU A 45 -25.69 -10.96 4.38
N LEU A 46 -25.17 -9.73 4.22
CA LEU A 46 -25.90 -8.63 3.58
C LEU A 46 -26.36 -9.01 2.17
N ARG A 47 -25.44 -9.53 1.34
CA ARG A 47 -25.74 -9.98 -0.02
C ARG A 47 -26.78 -11.09 -0.06
N ARG A 48 -26.69 -12.07 0.85
CA ARG A 48 -27.68 -13.16 0.95
C ARG A 48 -29.07 -12.68 1.35
N ARG A 49 -29.16 -11.61 2.14
CA ARG A 49 -30.43 -11.01 2.57
C ARG A 49 -30.98 -9.96 1.59
N GLY A 50 -30.22 -9.61 0.55
CA GLY A 50 -30.60 -8.54 -0.39
C GLY A 50 -30.61 -7.13 0.22
N LEU A 51 -29.95 -6.96 1.37
CA LEU A 51 -29.85 -5.67 2.06
C LEU A 51 -28.76 -4.85 1.36
N GLY A 52 -29.08 -3.62 0.93
CA GLY A 52 -28.20 -2.80 0.08
C GLY A 52 -28.55 -2.82 -1.42
N ARG A 53 -29.73 -3.34 -1.79
CA ARG A 53 -30.31 -3.15 -3.13
C ARG A 53 -31.58 -2.32 -3.00
N THR A 54 -31.52 -1.04 -3.38
CA THR A 54 -32.72 -0.26 -3.66
C THR A 54 -33.19 -0.60 -5.07
N ASP A 55 -34.03 -1.64 -5.21
CA ASP A 55 -34.62 -2.03 -6.51
C ASP A 55 -35.54 -0.96 -7.11
N THR A 56 -35.73 0.19 -6.46
CA THR A 56 -36.70 1.23 -6.87
C THR A 56 -36.13 2.64 -7.06
N GLY A 57 -34.83 2.90 -6.84
CA GLY A 57 -34.32 4.28 -6.90
C GLY A 57 -34.97 5.23 -5.89
N GLU A 58 -35.75 4.70 -4.95
CA GLU A 58 -36.29 5.44 -3.81
C GLU A 58 -35.43 5.08 -2.59
N ILE A 59 -34.90 6.13 -1.97
CA ILE A 59 -34.17 6.06 -0.72
C ILE A 59 -35.12 5.45 0.31
N ALA A 60 -34.70 4.36 0.94
CA ALA A 60 -35.43 3.82 2.08
C ALA A 60 -35.41 4.89 3.18
N ASP A 61 -36.50 5.64 3.30
CA ASP A 61 -36.76 6.59 4.38
C ASP A 61 -36.72 5.83 5.71
N GLY A 62 -35.55 5.85 6.36
CA GLY A 62 -35.36 5.15 7.63
C GLY A 62 -33.94 5.05 8.14
N ILE A 63 -32.91 5.30 7.32
CA ILE A 63 -31.51 5.29 7.77
C ILE A 63 -30.82 6.48 7.09
N GLY A 64 -30.55 7.54 7.86
CA GLY A 64 -30.10 8.82 7.32
C GLY A 64 -28.85 8.70 6.45
N ASP A 65 -28.88 9.31 5.26
CA ASP A 65 -27.76 9.79 4.41
C ASP A 65 -26.49 8.91 4.24
N SER A 66 -26.48 7.64 4.66
CA SER A 66 -25.25 6.85 4.88
C SER A 66 -25.16 5.58 4.03
N ASN A 67 -26.07 5.35 3.09
CA ASN A 67 -25.85 4.38 2.01
C ASN A 67 -24.77 4.93 1.08
N SER A 68 -23.53 4.66 1.45
CA SER A 68 -22.38 5.11 0.69
C SER A 68 -22.36 4.35 -0.65
N PRO A 69 -22.28 5.03 -1.81
CA PRO A 69 -22.35 4.43 -3.16
C PRO A 69 -21.42 3.22 -3.38
N TRP A 70 -20.31 3.17 -2.65
CA TRP A 70 -19.36 2.07 -2.70
C TRP A 70 -19.87 0.77 -2.07
N LEU A 71 -20.78 0.82 -1.08
CA LEU A 71 -21.38 -0.37 -0.45
C LEU A 71 -22.37 -1.04 -1.40
N ASP A 72 -23.20 -0.26 -2.06
CA ASP A 72 -24.12 -0.75 -3.10
C ASP A 72 -23.33 -1.38 -4.26
N TRP A 73 -22.24 -0.74 -4.68
CA TRP A 73 -21.31 -1.33 -5.65
C TRP A 73 -20.71 -2.64 -5.14
N LEU A 74 -20.26 -2.70 -3.88
CA LEU A 74 -19.65 -3.90 -3.29
C LEU A 74 -20.61 -5.09 -3.23
N LEU A 75 -21.89 -4.82 -2.97
CA LEU A 75 -22.94 -5.85 -2.83
C LEU A 75 -23.59 -6.23 -4.17
N THR A 76 -23.42 -5.40 -5.22
CA THR A 76 -23.89 -5.71 -6.56
C THR A 76 -23.04 -6.81 -7.19
N PRO A 77 -23.60 -8.00 -7.52
CA PRO A 77 -22.87 -9.08 -8.18
C PRO A 77 -22.19 -8.61 -9.47
N LEU A 78 -20.94 -9.00 -9.64
CA LEU A 78 -20.28 -8.87 -10.94
C LEU A 78 -20.87 -9.90 -11.92
N ASP A 79 -21.47 -9.39 -13.00
CA ASP A 79 -21.78 -10.20 -14.17
C ASP A 79 -20.49 -10.35 -14.99
N ALA A 80 -20.17 -11.57 -15.42
CA ALA A 80 -19.06 -11.87 -16.32
C ALA A 80 -19.13 -11.07 -17.65
N SER A 81 -20.29 -10.52 -18.00
CA SER A 81 -20.53 -9.71 -19.19
C SER A 81 -20.37 -8.19 -18.98
N SER A 82 -20.30 -7.70 -17.73
CA SER A 82 -20.22 -6.26 -17.48
C SER A 82 -18.79 -5.75 -17.64
N ARG A 83 -18.46 -5.28 -18.85
CA ARG A 83 -17.21 -4.56 -19.14
C ARG A 83 -17.03 -3.32 -18.25
N ASP A 84 -18.15 -2.75 -17.78
CA ASP A 84 -18.22 -1.57 -16.93
C ASP A 84 -18.12 -1.89 -15.42
N ALA A 85 -17.87 -3.16 -15.05
CA ALA A 85 -17.71 -3.64 -13.67
C ALA A 85 -16.73 -2.82 -12.82
N TRP A 86 -15.70 -2.29 -13.48
CA TRP A 86 -14.58 -1.57 -12.88
C TRP A 86 -14.58 -0.09 -13.27
N ASP A 87 -15.72 0.46 -13.71
CA ASP A 87 -15.82 1.88 -14.00
C ASP A 87 -15.39 2.64 -12.75
N ALA A 88 -14.23 3.28 -12.88
CA ALA A 88 -13.54 3.96 -11.80
C ALA A 88 -14.46 5.01 -11.17
N LYS A 89 -15.48 5.51 -11.88
CA LYS A 89 -16.52 6.41 -11.34
C LYS A 89 -17.30 5.84 -10.15
N ALA A 90 -17.49 4.52 -10.05
CA ALA A 90 -18.19 3.90 -8.92
C ALA A 90 -17.29 3.71 -7.68
N LEU A 91 -15.97 3.62 -7.89
CA LEU A 91 -14.93 3.56 -6.84
C LEU A 91 -14.43 4.96 -6.44
N HIS A 92 -14.51 5.93 -7.35
CA HIS A 92 -14.19 7.34 -7.15
C HIS A 92 -15.40 8.08 -6.57
N ALA A 93 -15.82 7.71 -5.36
CA ALA A 93 -16.20 8.79 -4.46
C ALA A 93 -15.03 9.79 -4.47
N PRO A 94 -15.28 11.11 -4.58
CA PRO A 94 -14.22 12.12 -4.74
C PRO A 94 -13.17 12.15 -3.62
N GLU A 95 -13.37 11.34 -2.57
CA GLU A 95 -12.53 11.25 -1.36
C GLU A 95 -11.79 9.91 -1.22
N ALA A 96 -12.08 8.91 -2.06
CA ALA A 96 -11.49 7.58 -1.90
C ALA A 96 -10.03 7.54 -2.38
N THR A 97 -9.12 7.13 -1.50
CA THR A 97 -7.70 6.96 -1.87
C THR A 97 -7.54 5.76 -2.82
N LEU A 98 -6.48 5.73 -3.64
CA LEU A 98 -6.19 4.59 -4.51
C LEU A 98 -6.06 3.28 -3.70
N SER A 99 -5.40 3.34 -2.53
CA SER A 99 -5.29 2.20 -1.62
C SER A 99 -6.67 1.68 -1.22
N GLN A 100 -7.59 2.59 -0.89
CA GLN A 100 -8.97 2.27 -0.55
C GLN A 100 -9.71 1.57 -1.68
N ALA A 101 -9.63 2.12 -2.89
CA ALA A 101 -10.24 1.53 -4.07
C ALA A 101 -9.70 0.12 -4.36
N LEU A 102 -8.40 -0.11 -4.20
CA LEU A 102 -7.77 -1.42 -4.45
C LEU A 102 -8.20 -2.49 -3.45
N TRP A 103 -8.25 -2.19 -2.15
CA TRP A 103 -8.70 -3.20 -1.17
C TRP A 103 -10.21 -3.45 -1.24
N LEU A 104 -11.03 -2.43 -1.54
CA LEU A 104 -12.46 -2.62 -1.81
C LEU A 104 -12.69 -3.52 -3.03
N ALA A 105 -11.93 -3.33 -4.10
CA ALA A 105 -11.94 -4.21 -5.26
C ALA A 105 -11.53 -5.65 -4.93
N ALA A 106 -10.51 -5.84 -4.08
CA ALA A 106 -10.10 -7.15 -3.61
C ALA A 106 -11.23 -7.86 -2.82
N ILE A 107 -11.95 -7.12 -1.97
CA ILE A 107 -13.12 -7.66 -1.27
C ILE A 107 -14.21 -8.07 -2.25
N LYS A 108 -14.54 -7.21 -3.23
CA LYS A 108 -15.56 -7.51 -4.25
C LYS A 108 -15.27 -8.81 -4.98
N LEU A 109 -14.03 -8.98 -5.42
CA LEU A 109 -13.58 -10.21 -6.08
C LEU A 109 -13.71 -11.44 -5.17
N ALA A 110 -13.38 -11.31 -3.89
CA ALA A 110 -13.52 -12.39 -2.92
C ALA A 110 -14.99 -12.72 -2.58
N LEU A 111 -15.91 -11.76 -2.76
CA LEU A 111 -17.35 -11.98 -2.62
C LEU A 111 -17.96 -12.67 -3.84
N ASP A 112 -17.49 -12.32 -5.04
CA ASP A 112 -18.02 -12.85 -6.30
C ASP A 112 -17.38 -14.18 -6.74
N GLU A 113 -16.29 -14.62 -6.09
CA GLU A 113 -15.60 -15.88 -6.38
C GLU A 113 -15.20 -16.04 -7.87
N LEU A 114 -14.91 -14.94 -8.55
CA LEU A 114 -14.69 -14.91 -9.99
C LEU A 114 -13.28 -15.31 -10.43
N PRO A 115 -13.12 -15.87 -11.64
CA PRO A 115 -11.81 -16.13 -12.25
C PRO A 115 -11.13 -14.81 -12.65
N LEU A 116 -10.45 -14.20 -11.67
CA LEU A 116 -9.79 -12.90 -11.73
C LEU A 116 -9.03 -12.61 -13.03
N ARG A 117 -8.30 -13.61 -13.54
CA ARG A 117 -7.49 -13.48 -14.75
C ARG A 117 -8.33 -13.18 -15.99
N GLN A 118 -9.50 -13.81 -16.13
CA GLN A 118 -10.35 -13.62 -17.31
C GLN A 118 -11.00 -12.23 -17.30
N LEU A 119 -11.48 -11.82 -16.12
CA LEU A 119 -12.15 -10.54 -15.94
C LEU A 119 -11.19 -9.35 -16.13
N LEU A 120 -9.97 -9.43 -15.57
CA LEU A 120 -8.97 -8.37 -15.79
C LEU A 120 -8.46 -8.34 -17.22
N ALA A 121 -8.29 -9.50 -17.87
CA ALA A 121 -7.90 -9.56 -19.28
C ALA A 121 -8.93 -8.90 -20.20
N SER A 122 -10.23 -9.09 -19.94
CA SER A 122 -11.28 -8.44 -20.74
C SER A 122 -11.37 -6.92 -20.54
N SER A 123 -11.10 -6.42 -19.33
CA SER A 123 -11.21 -4.98 -19.00
C SER A 123 -9.97 -4.18 -19.43
N ALA A 124 -8.78 -4.79 -19.41
CA ALA A 124 -7.53 -4.13 -19.83
C ALA A 124 -7.50 -3.77 -21.33
N ILE A 125 -8.26 -4.49 -22.18
CA ILE A 125 -8.28 -4.32 -23.65
C ILE A 125 -9.23 -3.18 -24.09
N GLY A 126 -10.14 -2.72 -23.21
CA GLY A 126 -11.28 -1.86 -23.59
C GLY A 126 -11.22 -0.37 -23.22
N GLY A 127 -10.07 0.16 -22.77
CA GLY A 127 -9.95 1.57 -22.37
C GLY A 127 -10.15 1.89 -20.88
N GLY A 128 -10.51 0.91 -20.04
CA GLY A 128 -10.52 1.01 -18.56
C GLY A 128 -9.17 0.64 -17.90
N GLY A 129 -8.06 0.82 -18.63
CA GLY A 129 -6.82 0.06 -18.42
C GLY A 129 -6.05 0.36 -17.12
N GLU A 130 -6.02 1.59 -16.63
CA GLU A 130 -5.09 1.96 -15.53
C GLU A 130 -5.43 1.29 -14.20
N PHE A 131 -6.68 1.41 -13.75
CA PHE A 131 -7.13 0.79 -12.50
C PHE A 131 -7.06 -0.73 -12.57
N CYS A 132 -7.37 -1.33 -13.73
CA CYS A 132 -7.25 -2.77 -13.93
C CYS A 132 -5.80 -3.25 -13.77
N TRP A 133 -4.82 -2.51 -14.29
CA TRP A 133 -3.41 -2.81 -14.09
C TRP A 133 -2.96 -2.61 -12.65
N GLN A 134 -3.43 -1.54 -11.98
CA GLN A 134 -3.16 -1.32 -10.56
C GLN A 134 -3.72 -2.46 -9.70
N LEU A 135 -4.95 -2.89 -9.98
CA LEU A 135 -5.61 -4.01 -9.30
C LEU A 135 -4.91 -5.34 -9.59
N ALA A 136 -4.53 -5.60 -10.84
CA ALA A 136 -3.74 -6.78 -11.21
C ALA A 136 -2.40 -6.83 -10.48
N SER A 137 -1.74 -5.67 -10.34
CA SER A 137 -0.49 -5.51 -9.60
C SER A 137 -0.71 -5.77 -8.10
N TYR A 138 -1.79 -5.23 -7.55
CA TYR A 138 -2.15 -5.36 -6.14
C TYR A 138 -2.43 -6.82 -5.75
N LEU A 139 -3.13 -7.55 -6.61
CA LEU A 139 -3.48 -8.96 -6.41
C LEU A 139 -2.40 -9.93 -6.86
N ALA A 140 -1.26 -9.42 -7.33
CA ALA A 140 -0.14 -10.21 -7.86
C ALA A 140 -0.58 -11.25 -8.92
N VAL A 141 -1.49 -10.88 -9.83
CA VAL A 141 -2.06 -11.81 -10.81
C VAL A 141 -0.97 -12.27 -11.80
N PRO A 142 -0.60 -13.56 -11.81
CA PRO A 142 0.52 -14.02 -12.63
C PRO A 142 0.12 -14.10 -14.10
N GLY A 143 1.06 -13.69 -14.96
CA GLY A 143 1.02 -14.02 -16.38
C GLY A 143 -0.20 -13.48 -17.12
N LEU A 144 -0.65 -12.26 -16.82
CA LEU A 144 -1.51 -11.52 -17.76
C LEU A 144 -0.65 -11.13 -18.97
N SER A 145 -0.40 -12.11 -19.83
CA SER A 145 0.10 -11.91 -21.18
C SER A 145 -1.10 -11.44 -21.98
N THR A 146 -1.23 -10.15 -22.21
CA THR A 146 -2.23 -9.61 -23.12
C THR A 146 -1.77 -9.96 -24.55
N PRO A 147 -2.43 -10.89 -25.26
CA PRO A 147 -2.23 -11.04 -26.69
C PRO A 147 -2.94 -9.84 -27.32
N GLY A 148 -2.22 -8.75 -27.52
CA GLY A 148 -2.79 -7.46 -27.95
C GLY A 148 -2.11 -6.23 -27.37
N PHE A 149 -1.39 -6.34 -26.23
CA PHE A 149 -0.33 -5.38 -25.88
C PHE A 149 1.02 -5.95 -26.35
N ASP A 150 1.08 -6.39 -27.60
CA ASP A 150 2.32 -6.11 -28.32
C ASP A 150 2.36 -4.59 -28.34
N ILE A 151 3.28 -4.00 -27.58
CA ILE A 151 3.52 -2.56 -27.60
C ILE A 151 4.04 -2.25 -29.00
N GLY A 152 3.12 -2.20 -29.97
CA GLY A 152 3.38 -1.76 -31.30
C GLY A 152 3.80 -0.30 -31.22
N GLU A 153 4.70 0.08 -32.11
CA GLU A 153 5.13 1.46 -32.30
C GLU A 153 3.89 2.32 -32.60
N GLY A 154 3.23 2.88 -31.57
CA GLY A 154 2.06 3.73 -31.73
C GLY A 154 0.97 3.66 -30.66
N GLU A 155 0.92 2.64 -29.78
CA GLU A 155 -0.08 2.59 -28.71
C GLU A 155 0.38 3.34 -27.44
N GLN A 156 -0.52 4.10 -26.81
CA GLN A 156 -0.25 4.81 -25.56
C GLN A 156 -0.07 3.80 -24.42
N VAL A 157 1.17 3.55 -24.02
CA VAL A 157 1.47 2.69 -22.87
C VAL A 157 1.07 3.39 -21.57
N VAL A 158 0.25 2.71 -20.77
CA VAL A 158 -0.23 3.22 -19.48
C VAL A 158 0.82 2.96 -18.39
N PRO A 159 1.23 3.96 -17.59
CA PRO A 159 2.18 3.82 -16.47
C PRO A 159 1.93 2.61 -15.55
N ALA A 160 0.67 2.34 -15.22
CA ALA A 160 0.28 1.21 -14.36
C ALA A 160 0.67 -0.15 -14.95
N TYR A 161 0.81 -0.28 -16.27
CA TYR A 161 1.28 -1.52 -16.89
C TYR A 161 2.76 -1.80 -16.57
N PHE A 162 3.61 -0.77 -16.57
CA PHE A 162 5.02 -0.93 -16.17
C PHE A 162 5.13 -1.31 -14.69
N TRP A 163 4.31 -0.70 -13.84
CA TRP A 163 4.19 -1.10 -12.46
C TRP A 163 3.73 -2.55 -12.31
N TYR A 164 2.76 -3.00 -13.10
CA TYR A 164 2.32 -4.41 -13.12
C TYR A 164 3.45 -5.36 -13.46
N LEU A 165 4.18 -5.11 -14.54
CA LEU A 165 5.30 -5.96 -14.95
C LEU A 165 6.37 -6.04 -13.85
N ALA A 166 6.72 -4.90 -13.27
CA ALA A 166 7.72 -4.83 -12.21
C ALA A 166 7.25 -5.50 -10.93
N SER A 167 6.08 -5.12 -10.42
CA SER A 167 5.52 -5.64 -9.16
C SER A 167 5.15 -7.11 -9.22
N THR A 168 4.88 -7.69 -10.40
CA THR A 168 4.63 -9.14 -10.52
C THR A 168 5.87 -9.97 -10.86
N GLY A 169 7.06 -9.34 -10.94
CA GLY A 169 8.32 -10.07 -11.14
C GLY A 169 8.54 -10.58 -12.55
N GLN A 170 7.98 -9.90 -13.57
CA GLN A 170 8.14 -10.27 -14.98
C GLN A 170 9.54 -9.89 -15.50
N VAL A 171 10.57 -10.62 -15.05
CA VAL A 171 11.98 -10.37 -15.43
C VAL A 171 12.17 -10.46 -16.95
N ALA A 172 11.39 -11.29 -17.65
CA ALA A 172 11.41 -11.40 -19.10
C ALA A 172 10.96 -10.11 -19.83
N ALA A 173 10.31 -9.17 -19.14
CA ALA A 173 9.86 -7.91 -19.72
C ALA A 173 10.93 -6.81 -19.74
N LYS A 174 12.14 -7.07 -19.20
CA LYS A 174 13.23 -6.06 -19.13
C LYS A 174 13.58 -5.46 -20.49
N ASP A 175 13.76 -6.28 -21.52
CA ASP A 175 14.12 -5.80 -22.86
C ASP A 175 13.07 -4.85 -23.43
N ARG A 176 11.79 -5.12 -23.15
CA ARG A 176 10.68 -4.27 -23.55
C ARG A 176 10.68 -2.95 -22.79
N LEU A 177 10.89 -2.98 -21.48
CA LEU A 177 10.98 -1.78 -20.66
C LEU A 177 12.18 -0.91 -21.04
N LEU A 178 13.31 -1.50 -21.44
CA LEU A 178 14.49 -0.78 -21.94
C LEU A 178 14.17 0.05 -23.18
N ALA A 179 13.32 -0.44 -24.09
CA ALA A 179 12.89 0.32 -25.26
C ALA A 179 12.12 1.62 -24.90
N HIS A 180 11.51 1.66 -23.71
CA HIS A 180 10.79 2.83 -23.20
C HIS A 180 11.59 3.65 -22.17
N ALA A 181 12.76 3.18 -21.73
CA ALA A 181 13.58 3.82 -20.71
C ALA A 181 14.48 4.95 -21.26
N GLY A 182 14.07 5.61 -22.35
CA GLY A 182 14.81 6.69 -23.00
C GLY A 182 14.92 7.97 -22.16
N ASP A 183 15.27 9.07 -22.82
CA ASP A 183 15.56 10.33 -22.15
C ASP A 183 14.33 11.23 -22.05
N ALA A 184 13.73 11.18 -20.85
CA ALA A 184 12.71 12.07 -20.30
C ALA A 184 11.24 11.73 -20.62
N GLY A 185 10.39 12.07 -19.64
CA GLY A 185 8.94 11.87 -19.68
C GLY A 185 8.41 10.94 -18.57
N PRO A 186 7.11 10.99 -18.27
CA PRO A 186 6.47 10.13 -17.26
C PRO A 186 6.61 8.64 -17.59
N VAL A 187 6.42 8.28 -18.86
CA VAL A 187 6.57 6.89 -19.35
C VAL A 187 8.00 6.40 -19.17
N ALA A 188 9.00 7.23 -19.51
CA ALA A 188 10.41 6.88 -19.36
C ALA A 188 10.82 6.70 -17.88
N LEU A 189 10.32 7.56 -16.98
CA LEU A 189 10.54 7.40 -15.55
C LEU A 189 9.93 6.09 -15.04
N GLN A 190 8.69 5.80 -15.41
CA GLN A 190 7.99 4.59 -14.98
C GLN A 190 8.69 3.32 -15.50
N ALA A 191 9.20 3.35 -16.74
CA ALA A 191 10.04 2.28 -17.27
C ALA A 191 11.33 2.12 -16.45
N LYS A 192 12.03 3.21 -16.13
CA LYS A 192 13.26 3.18 -15.31
C LYS A 192 13.00 2.65 -13.90
N LEU A 193 11.91 3.07 -13.26
CA LEU A 193 11.51 2.56 -11.94
C LEU A 193 11.12 1.08 -12.01
N ALA A 194 10.40 0.67 -13.05
CA ALA A 194 10.07 -0.74 -13.27
C ALA A 194 11.32 -1.61 -13.46
N LEU A 195 12.30 -1.13 -14.25
CA LEU A 195 13.59 -1.77 -14.43
C LEU A 195 14.37 -1.87 -13.11
N TYR A 196 14.35 -0.81 -12.29
CA TYR A 196 14.94 -0.81 -10.95
C TYR A 196 14.37 -1.92 -10.07
N LEU A 197 13.04 -2.03 -9.99
CA LEU A 197 12.35 -3.10 -9.26
C LEU A 197 12.66 -4.50 -9.79
N LEU A 198 12.96 -4.61 -11.09
CA LEU A 198 13.37 -5.85 -11.73
C LEU A 198 14.89 -6.12 -11.57
N GLY A 199 15.59 -5.32 -10.76
CA GLY A 199 17.00 -5.53 -10.40
C GLY A 199 17.98 -4.96 -11.41
N GLN A 200 17.56 -4.07 -12.31
CA GLN A 200 18.50 -3.26 -13.06
C GLN A 200 18.96 -2.11 -12.15
N GLY A 201 20.25 -2.08 -11.81
CA GLY A 201 20.81 -0.99 -11.01
C GLY A 201 20.47 0.38 -11.59
N GLY A 202 20.36 1.38 -10.70
CA GLY A 202 19.99 2.74 -11.07
C GLY A 202 20.65 3.77 -10.17
N ASP A 203 20.56 5.02 -10.56
CA ASP A 203 20.89 6.18 -9.73
C ASP A 203 19.65 6.51 -8.89
N GLU A 204 19.52 5.92 -7.69
CA GLU A 204 18.32 6.06 -6.87
C GLU A 204 18.00 7.52 -6.49
N PRO A 205 18.99 8.36 -6.10
CA PRO A 205 18.75 9.79 -5.90
C PRO A 205 18.14 10.47 -7.12
N ARG A 206 18.65 10.18 -8.33
CA ARG A 206 18.12 10.77 -9.57
C ARG A 206 16.71 10.26 -9.91
N LEU A 207 16.43 8.97 -9.68
CA LEU A 207 15.08 8.42 -9.86
C LEU A 207 14.09 9.06 -8.90
N LEU A 208 14.49 9.25 -7.65
CA LEU A 208 13.68 9.93 -6.65
C LEU A 208 13.43 11.39 -7.02
N GLU A 209 14.46 12.12 -7.45
CA GLU A 209 14.32 13.51 -7.89
C GLU A 209 13.30 13.63 -9.03
N GLN A 210 13.39 12.77 -10.04
CA GLN A 210 12.44 12.75 -11.17
C GLN A 210 11.01 12.41 -10.72
N LEU A 211 10.86 11.51 -9.75
CA LEU A 211 9.57 11.15 -9.17
C LEU A 211 8.94 12.32 -8.41
N LEU A 212 9.73 13.05 -7.63
CA LEU A 212 9.29 14.25 -6.91
C LEU A 212 8.90 15.37 -7.87
N GLN A 213 9.67 15.57 -8.95
CA GLN A 213 9.35 16.55 -10.01
C GLN A 213 8.02 16.25 -10.71
N GLN A 214 7.60 14.99 -10.74
CA GLN A 214 6.30 14.58 -11.30
C GLN A 214 5.16 14.54 -10.27
N GLY A 215 5.41 14.95 -9.02
CA GLY A 215 4.40 14.95 -7.96
C GLY A 215 3.98 13.55 -7.48
N LEU A 216 4.78 12.51 -7.76
CA LEU A 216 4.46 11.12 -7.43
C LEU A 216 4.94 10.68 -6.04
N GLN A 217 5.06 11.62 -5.10
CA GLN A 217 5.61 11.42 -3.77
C GLN A 217 4.86 10.41 -2.88
N ASP A 218 3.60 10.10 -3.22
CA ASP A 218 2.77 9.13 -2.49
C ASP A 218 2.82 7.72 -3.10
N SER A 219 3.64 7.52 -4.13
CA SER A 219 3.78 6.22 -4.77
C SER A 219 4.56 5.23 -3.91
N ASP A 220 4.27 3.95 -4.13
CA ASP A 220 5.02 2.82 -3.55
C ASP A 220 6.53 2.84 -3.89
N TYR A 221 6.93 3.60 -4.90
CA TYR A 221 8.31 3.73 -5.33
C TYR A 221 9.20 4.40 -4.28
N VAL A 222 8.69 5.32 -3.45
CA VAL A 222 9.52 6.02 -2.45
C VAL A 222 10.03 5.03 -1.38
N PRO A 223 9.18 4.24 -0.71
CA PRO A 223 9.64 3.15 0.16
C PRO A 223 10.61 2.19 -0.54
N LEU A 224 10.32 1.79 -1.78
CA LEU A 224 11.18 0.87 -2.54
C LEU A 224 12.59 1.42 -2.77
N LEU A 225 12.69 2.66 -3.25
CA LEU A 225 13.98 3.31 -3.47
C LEU A 225 14.74 3.45 -2.14
N LEU A 226 14.07 3.84 -1.05
CA LEU A 226 14.72 4.00 0.26
C LEU A 226 15.19 2.68 0.86
N CYS A 227 14.42 1.59 0.70
CA CYS A 227 14.82 0.27 1.17
C CYS A 227 15.99 -0.29 0.35
N GLY A 228 16.01 -0.05 -0.96
CA GLY A 228 17.01 -0.61 -1.89
C GLY A 228 18.31 0.16 -2.01
N ALA A 229 18.29 1.47 -1.75
CA ALA A 229 19.47 2.30 -1.92
C ALA A 229 20.61 1.94 -0.95
N PRO A 230 21.88 2.07 -1.36
CA PRO A 230 23.01 1.97 -0.43
C PRO A 230 22.99 3.10 0.60
N ALA A 231 23.62 2.89 1.76
CA ALA A 231 23.58 3.83 2.90
C ALA A 231 24.01 5.26 2.53
N GLN A 232 24.98 5.42 1.63
CA GLN A 232 25.40 6.73 1.13
C GLN A 232 24.31 7.43 0.31
N SER A 233 23.67 6.71 -0.63
CA SER A 233 22.56 7.21 -1.43
C SER A 233 21.34 7.55 -0.60
N LYS A 234 21.03 6.75 0.45
CA LYS A 234 19.91 7.02 1.36
C LYS A 234 19.99 8.41 2.00
N VAL A 235 21.17 8.87 2.41
CA VAL A 235 21.32 10.21 2.99
C VAL A 235 21.02 11.30 1.97
N ALA A 236 21.51 11.15 0.74
CA ALA A 236 21.20 12.10 -0.34
C ALA A 236 19.70 12.14 -0.64
N MET A 237 19.06 10.96 -0.70
CA MET A 237 17.63 10.83 -0.92
C MET A 237 16.78 11.44 0.20
N LEU A 238 17.18 11.22 1.45
CA LEU A 238 16.51 11.82 2.61
C LEU A 238 16.62 13.35 2.57
N ASN A 239 17.78 13.90 2.19
CA ASN A 239 17.94 15.34 2.02
C ASN A 239 17.02 15.91 0.92
N LEU A 240 16.82 15.18 -0.19
CA LEU A 240 15.87 15.57 -1.25
C LEU A 240 14.42 15.55 -0.74
N LEU A 241 14.04 14.50 0.01
CA LEU A 241 12.71 14.41 0.61
C LEU A 241 12.48 15.50 1.66
N LEU A 242 13.49 15.83 2.45
CA LEU A 242 13.38 16.90 3.46
C LEU A 242 13.08 18.28 2.86
N GLN A 243 13.38 18.48 1.57
CA GLN A 243 13.12 19.72 0.84
C GLN A 243 11.72 19.75 0.17
N THR A 244 10.98 18.63 0.15
CA THR A 244 9.76 18.47 -0.66
C THR A 244 8.62 17.77 0.12
N GLY A 245 7.36 18.08 -0.18
CA GLY A 245 6.19 17.40 0.41
C GLY A 245 5.82 17.78 1.86
N ALA A 246 4.88 17.05 2.46
CA ALA A 246 4.39 17.29 3.82
C ALA A 246 5.34 16.70 4.89
N LEU A 247 5.47 17.39 6.03
CA LEU A 247 6.43 17.07 7.09
C LEU A 247 6.31 15.63 7.65
N PRO A 248 5.11 15.08 7.92
CA PRO A 248 4.95 13.70 8.39
C PRO A 248 5.56 12.65 7.45
N ARG A 249 5.44 12.86 6.13
CA ARG A 249 5.95 11.93 5.11
C ARG A 249 7.48 11.90 5.08
N ARG A 250 8.11 13.05 5.31
CA ARG A 250 9.57 13.19 5.40
C ARG A 250 10.12 12.40 6.58
N VAL A 251 9.40 12.40 7.70
CA VAL A 251 9.77 11.64 8.89
C VAL A 251 9.56 10.14 8.68
N GLY A 252 8.44 9.73 8.06
CA GLY A 252 8.23 8.33 7.68
C GLY A 252 9.34 7.76 6.79
N ALA A 253 9.91 8.57 5.90
CA ALA A 253 11.05 8.18 5.06
C ALA A 253 12.31 7.82 5.87
N LEU A 254 12.53 8.45 7.04
CA LEU A 254 13.63 8.08 7.95
C LEU A 254 13.46 6.63 8.42
N GLY A 255 12.24 6.20 8.73
CA GLY A 255 11.93 4.83 9.10
C GLY A 255 12.24 3.83 7.98
N TYR A 256 11.75 4.10 6.75
CA TYR A 256 12.02 3.22 5.59
C TYR A 256 13.49 3.18 5.18
N SER A 257 14.30 4.18 5.57
CA SER A 257 15.74 4.16 5.33
C SER A 257 16.44 3.02 6.09
N GLY A 258 15.88 2.55 7.21
CA GLY A 258 16.51 1.55 8.07
C GLY A 258 17.76 2.04 8.80
N LEU A 259 18.11 3.33 8.72
CA LEU A 259 19.35 3.86 9.28
C LEU A 259 19.18 4.18 10.77
N SER A 260 19.73 3.32 11.63
CA SER A 260 19.66 3.40 13.10
C SER A 260 20.16 4.73 13.68
N LYS A 261 21.06 5.44 12.99
CA LYS A 261 21.55 6.76 13.40
C LYS A 261 20.46 7.83 13.53
N PHE A 262 19.27 7.60 12.95
CA PHE A 262 18.13 8.52 13.08
C PHE A 262 17.25 8.23 14.29
N VAL A 263 17.47 7.14 15.02
CA VAL A 263 16.68 6.81 16.22
C VAL A 263 16.67 7.94 17.26
N PRO A 264 17.81 8.59 17.62
CA PRO A 264 17.78 9.72 18.54
C PRO A 264 16.91 10.88 18.04
N LEU A 265 17.05 11.26 16.75
CA LEU A 265 16.26 12.32 16.14
C LEU A 265 14.76 12.01 16.16
N LEU A 266 14.38 10.78 15.82
CA LEU A 266 12.98 10.35 15.82
C LEU A 266 12.37 10.37 17.23
N ARG A 267 13.14 9.97 18.24
CA ARG A 267 12.72 10.07 19.64
C ARG A 267 12.50 11.53 20.05
N ASP A 268 13.44 12.42 19.72
CA ASP A 268 13.34 13.83 20.07
C ASP A 268 12.11 14.46 19.40
N LEU A 269 11.84 14.16 18.12
CA LEU A 269 10.66 14.63 17.40
C LEU A 269 9.35 14.08 17.98
N ALA A 270 9.32 12.80 18.38
CA ALA A 270 8.14 12.19 18.96
C ALA A 270 7.81 12.72 20.38
N THR A 271 8.81 13.23 21.11
CA THR A 271 8.66 13.74 22.48
C THR A 271 8.59 15.26 22.58
N GLN A 272 8.92 15.99 21.49
CA GLN A 272 8.88 17.46 21.45
C GLN A 272 7.48 18.03 21.72
N ALA A 273 6.42 17.38 21.25
CA ALA A 273 5.03 17.81 21.47
C ALA A 273 4.64 17.85 22.96
N GLU A 274 5.25 17.01 23.80
CA GLU A 274 5.00 17.00 25.25
C GLU A 274 5.73 18.13 25.99
N GLN A 275 6.83 18.64 25.43
CA GLN A 275 7.70 19.62 26.09
C GLN A 275 7.28 21.08 25.86
N GLU A 276 6.54 21.38 24.79
CA GLU A 276 6.14 22.75 24.47
C GLU A 276 4.93 23.27 25.26
N GLY A 277 4.35 22.47 26.16
CA GLY A 277 3.43 22.97 27.19
C GLY A 277 2.20 23.71 26.65
N GLN A 278 1.69 23.33 25.47
CA GLN A 278 0.45 23.86 24.91
C GLN A 278 -0.71 22.88 25.15
N PRO A 279 -1.37 22.93 26.33
CA PRO A 279 -2.47 22.02 26.68
C PRO A 279 -3.77 22.24 25.89
N GLU A 280 -3.80 23.13 24.89
CA GLU A 280 -5.01 23.47 24.12
C GLU A 280 -5.02 22.94 22.68
N GLN A 281 -3.96 22.29 22.20
CA GLN A 281 -4.02 21.62 20.89
C GLN A 281 -4.72 20.27 21.05
N THR A 282 -5.98 20.22 20.61
CA THR A 282 -6.87 19.05 20.70
C THR A 282 -6.59 18.02 19.59
N GLU A 283 -5.71 18.36 18.65
CA GLU A 283 -5.30 17.48 17.55
C GLU A 283 -3.90 16.89 17.85
N PRO A 284 -3.69 15.59 17.60
CA PRO A 284 -2.37 14.99 17.72
C PRO A 284 -1.40 15.73 16.79
N ASP A 285 -0.21 16.04 17.31
CA ASP A 285 0.85 16.58 16.47
C ASP A 285 1.23 15.51 15.43
N GLU A 286 0.78 15.69 14.19
CA GLU A 286 1.01 14.77 13.07
C GLU A 286 2.52 14.46 12.90
N LEU A 287 3.39 15.40 13.30
CA LEU A 287 4.83 15.19 13.28
C LEU A 287 5.28 14.19 14.33
N ALA A 288 4.80 14.33 15.56
CA ALA A 288 5.15 13.46 16.67
C ALA A 288 4.63 12.03 16.40
N GLU A 289 3.42 11.89 15.86
CA GLU A 289 2.87 10.60 15.46
C GLU A 289 3.69 9.95 14.34
N ALA A 290 4.04 10.70 13.30
CA ALA A 290 4.90 10.19 12.22
C ALA A 290 6.30 9.79 12.71
N ALA A 291 6.84 10.50 13.70
CA ALA A 291 8.11 10.17 14.33
C ALA A 291 8.03 8.89 15.16
N ALA A 292 6.96 8.73 15.95
CA ALA A 292 6.68 7.50 16.69
C ALA A 292 6.49 6.29 15.75
N ASP A 293 5.78 6.47 14.63
CA ASP A 293 5.57 5.42 13.64
C ASP A 293 6.88 5.03 12.93
N ALA A 294 7.71 6.02 12.58
CA ALA A 294 9.04 5.76 12.01
C ALA A 294 9.97 5.07 13.01
N LEU A 295 9.87 5.41 14.30
CA LEU A 295 10.60 4.74 15.37
C LEU A 295 10.15 3.29 15.53
N CYS A 296 8.83 3.05 15.55
CA CYS A 296 8.25 1.70 15.57
C CYS A 296 8.66 0.88 14.35
N LEU A 297 8.74 1.50 13.17
CA LEU A 297 9.23 0.84 11.95
C LEU A 297 10.66 0.33 12.14
N LEU A 298 11.55 1.16 12.70
CA LEU A 298 12.96 0.80 12.93
C LEU A 298 13.14 -0.20 14.07
N LEU A 299 12.49 -0.01 15.22
CA LEU A 299 12.80 -0.72 16.46
C LEU A 299 11.83 -1.87 16.79
N GLY A 300 10.64 -1.86 16.20
CA GLY A 300 9.53 -2.65 16.71
C GLY A 300 8.64 -1.79 17.61
N VAL A 301 7.38 -2.19 17.76
CA VAL A 301 6.39 -1.45 18.56
C VAL A 301 6.81 -1.41 20.02
N GLU A 302 7.14 -2.57 20.60
CA GLU A 302 7.50 -2.67 22.02
C GLU A 302 8.73 -1.82 22.38
N GLU A 303 9.80 -1.95 21.60
CA GLU A 303 11.04 -1.20 21.83
C GLU A 303 10.89 0.29 21.52
N GLY A 304 10.12 0.63 20.48
CA GLY A 304 9.81 2.01 20.12
C GLY A 304 9.06 2.73 21.23
N GLU A 305 7.99 2.14 21.74
CA GLU A 305 7.20 2.69 22.85
C GLU A 305 8.03 2.81 24.13
N ARG A 306 8.81 1.78 24.48
CA ARG A 306 9.66 1.80 25.67
C ARG A 306 10.63 2.99 25.67
N LEU A 307 11.18 3.32 24.50
CA LEU A 307 12.10 4.45 24.33
C LEU A 307 11.39 5.83 24.46
N LEU A 308 10.11 5.89 24.09
CA LEU A 308 9.28 7.09 24.23
C LEU A 308 8.80 7.29 25.68
N GLU A 309 8.44 6.22 26.38
CA GLU A 309 7.96 6.28 27.77
C GLU A 309 9.05 6.76 28.76
N THR A 310 10.31 6.41 28.51
CA THR A 310 11.39 6.66 29.46
C THR A 310 12.50 7.51 28.84
N ALA A 311 12.54 8.82 29.14
CA ALA A 311 13.57 9.75 28.67
C ALA A 311 15.02 9.33 29.03
N ALA A 312 15.20 8.52 30.08
CA ALA A 312 16.50 8.02 30.52
C ALA A 312 16.97 6.74 29.78
N GLU A 313 16.13 6.12 28.95
CA GLU A 313 16.53 4.89 28.28
C GLU A 313 17.64 5.13 27.25
N PRO A 314 18.67 4.26 27.24
CA PRO A 314 19.73 4.33 26.26
C PRO A 314 19.18 3.98 24.87
N VAL A 315 19.54 4.78 23.88
CA VAL A 315 19.19 4.49 22.49
C VAL A 315 19.88 3.18 22.07
N PRO A 316 19.14 2.19 21.55
CA PRO A 316 19.74 0.94 21.09
C PRO A 316 20.76 1.23 19.99
N THR A 317 21.96 0.68 20.15
CA THR A 317 23.03 0.82 19.16
C THR A 317 23.01 -0.39 18.23
N PHE A 318 22.96 -0.09 16.94
CA PHE A 318 23.04 -1.09 15.89
C PHE A 318 24.31 -0.88 15.08
N GLY A 319 24.75 -1.94 14.39
CA GLY A 319 25.83 -1.84 13.42
C GLY A 319 25.52 -0.90 12.24
N PRO A 320 26.41 -0.83 11.25
CA PRO A 320 26.20 0.01 10.06
C PRO A 320 25.09 -0.50 9.14
N GLU A 321 24.58 -1.71 9.39
CA GLU A 321 23.58 -2.37 8.58
C GLU A 321 22.19 -1.75 8.78
N PRO A 322 21.34 -1.74 7.73
CA PRO A 322 19.96 -1.33 7.88
C PRO A 322 19.21 -2.22 8.88
N VAL A 323 18.41 -1.58 9.71
CA VAL A 323 17.61 -2.20 10.77
C VAL A 323 16.14 -2.05 10.44
N LEU A 324 15.37 -3.09 10.72
CA LEU A 324 13.92 -3.10 10.63
C LEU A 324 13.35 -3.90 11.81
N ALA A 325 12.33 -3.36 12.48
CA ALA A 325 11.72 -3.99 13.65
C ALA A 325 12.74 -4.49 14.71
N GLY A 326 13.78 -3.68 14.97
CA GLY A 326 14.81 -3.93 15.98
C GLY A 326 15.84 -4.97 15.56
N ARG A 327 15.87 -5.37 14.29
CA ARG A 327 16.75 -6.43 13.78
C ARG A 327 17.56 -5.97 12.57
N PRO A 328 18.86 -6.30 12.51
CA PRO A 328 19.61 -6.21 11.25
C PRO A 328 18.94 -7.08 10.18
N LEU A 329 18.94 -6.60 8.94
CA LEU A 329 18.30 -7.31 7.83
C LEU A 329 19.16 -8.47 7.30
N GLU A 330 19.42 -9.48 8.12
CA GLU A 330 20.18 -10.68 7.74
C GLU A 330 19.30 -11.95 7.74
N GLY A 331 19.72 -12.96 6.97
CA GLY A 331 19.08 -14.28 6.99
C GLY A 331 17.57 -14.28 6.73
N ASP A 332 16.83 -14.89 7.65
CA ASP A 332 15.37 -15.08 7.65
C ASP A 332 14.59 -13.90 8.28
N ALA A 333 15.27 -12.78 8.60
CA ALA A 333 14.64 -11.64 9.27
C ALA A 333 13.39 -11.11 8.55
N LEU A 334 13.38 -11.11 7.21
CA LEU A 334 12.23 -10.64 6.41
C LEU A 334 10.99 -11.50 6.64
N ASP A 335 11.15 -12.82 6.77
CA ASP A 335 10.04 -13.74 7.02
C ASP A 335 9.48 -13.53 8.43
N VAL A 336 10.35 -13.37 9.43
CA VAL A 336 9.92 -13.08 10.81
C VAL A 336 9.18 -11.76 10.89
N ILE A 337 9.69 -10.71 10.24
CA ILE A 337 9.07 -9.39 10.20
C ILE A 337 7.74 -9.44 9.45
N TRP A 338 7.64 -10.23 8.37
CA TRP A 338 6.38 -10.42 7.67
C TRP A 338 5.29 -11.01 8.58
N HIS A 339 5.63 -11.96 9.43
CA HIS A 339 4.63 -12.66 10.25
C HIS A 339 4.33 -11.94 11.58
N GLY A 340 5.32 -11.28 12.17
CA GLY A 340 5.20 -10.60 13.47
C GLY A 340 5.01 -9.09 13.41
N GLY A 341 5.29 -8.46 12.26
CA GLY A 341 5.29 -7.00 12.13
C GLY A 341 3.94 -6.36 11.86
N ASN A 342 3.86 -5.06 12.14
CA ASN A 342 2.75 -4.20 11.73
C ASN A 342 2.78 -3.93 10.21
N GLN A 343 1.80 -3.18 9.71
CA GLN A 343 1.66 -2.91 8.28
C GLN A 343 2.89 -2.26 7.64
N ALA A 344 3.45 -1.23 8.26
CA ALA A 344 4.61 -0.52 7.74
C ALA A 344 5.85 -1.42 7.71
N GLN A 345 6.07 -2.21 8.76
CA GLN A 345 7.18 -3.17 8.85
C GLN A 345 7.05 -4.26 7.78
N ARG A 346 5.85 -4.80 7.57
CA ARG A 346 5.57 -5.79 6.52
C ARG A 346 5.76 -5.18 5.13
N ARG A 347 5.39 -3.91 4.92
CA ARG A 347 5.64 -3.19 3.65
C ARG A 347 7.13 -3.04 3.38
N ALA A 348 7.91 -2.61 4.38
CA ALA A 348 9.36 -2.53 4.27
C ALA A 348 9.99 -3.90 4.00
N ALA A 349 9.52 -4.95 4.69
CA ALA A 349 9.99 -6.32 4.45
C ALA A 349 9.69 -6.79 3.02
N ALA A 350 8.50 -6.52 2.49
CA ALA A 350 8.14 -6.81 1.11
C ALA A 350 9.00 -6.03 0.10
N CYS A 351 9.30 -4.76 0.37
CA CYS A 351 10.22 -3.98 -0.45
C CYS A 351 11.61 -4.63 -0.49
N HIS A 352 12.18 -4.96 0.67
CA HIS A 352 13.47 -5.62 0.76
C HIS A 352 13.48 -6.99 0.07
N ALA A 353 12.44 -7.81 0.24
CA ALA A 353 12.34 -9.11 -0.42
C ALA A 353 12.31 -8.95 -1.95
N LYS A 354 11.47 -8.03 -2.45
CA LYS A 354 11.36 -7.73 -3.88
C LYS A 354 12.70 -7.28 -4.48
N LEU A 355 13.43 -6.42 -3.79
CA LEU A 355 14.70 -5.89 -4.29
C LEU A 355 15.84 -6.91 -4.22
N ARG A 356 15.81 -7.84 -3.25
CA ARG A 356 16.75 -8.97 -3.17
C ARG A 356 16.48 -10.03 -4.22
N ARG A 357 15.20 -10.24 -4.55
CA ARG A 357 14.72 -11.29 -5.46
C ARG A 357 13.72 -10.69 -6.45
N PRO A 358 14.21 -10.03 -7.52
CA PRO A 358 13.38 -9.29 -8.46
C PRO A 358 12.35 -10.15 -9.21
N GLU A 359 12.52 -11.46 -9.24
CA GLU A 359 11.57 -12.43 -9.80
C GLU A 359 10.31 -12.63 -8.95
N LEU A 360 10.36 -12.29 -7.66
CA LEU A 360 9.21 -12.43 -6.78
C LEU A 360 8.19 -11.31 -7.04
N PRO A 361 6.88 -11.57 -6.87
CA PRO A 361 5.91 -10.48 -6.83
C PRO A 361 6.20 -9.56 -5.64
N LEU A 362 5.71 -8.32 -5.64
CA LEU A 362 5.77 -7.43 -4.49
C LEU A 362 4.58 -7.75 -3.58
N SER A 363 4.84 -8.34 -2.42
CA SER A 363 3.79 -8.64 -1.44
C SER A 363 3.08 -7.37 -0.93
N ARG A 364 1.75 -7.43 -0.82
CA ARG A 364 0.88 -6.35 -0.34
C ARG A 364 0.39 -6.63 1.08
N PRO A 365 0.95 -5.99 2.12
CA PRO A 365 0.62 -6.31 3.52
C PRO A 365 -0.80 -5.87 3.92
N ASP A 366 -1.34 -4.90 3.19
CA ASP A 366 -2.69 -4.34 3.32
C ASP A 366 -3.74 -5.14 2.55
N GLY A 367 -3.29 -6.06 1.69
CA GLY A 367 -4.13 -6.98 0.93
C GLY A 367 -5.09 -7.77 1.80
N LEU A 368 -6.16 -8.29 1.19
CA LEU A 368 -7.16 -9.10 1.87
C LEU A 368 -6.49 -10.27 2.61
N LEU A 369 -6.87 -10.49 3.87
CA LEU A 369 -6.24 -11.46 4.79
C LEU A 369 -4.75 -11.17 5.07
N GLY A 370 -4.35 -9.90 4.98
CA GLY A 370 -3.00 -9.42 5.24
C GLY A 370 -1.96 -9.78 4.19
N GLY A 371 -2.40 -10.15 2.99
CA GLY A 371 -1.54 -10.49 1.86
C GLY A 371 -0.88 -11.88 1.95
N GLN A 372 -0.26 -12.27 0.85
CA GLN A 372 0.51 -13.51 0.73
C GLN A 372 2.01 -13.21 0.74
N TRP A 373 2.75 -14.00 1.51
CA TRP A 373 4.21 -14.00 1.48
C TRP A 373 4.73 -15.00 0.47
N HIS A 374 5.97 -14.82 0.01
CA HIS A 374 6.57 -15.66 -1.03
C HIS A 374 6.88 -17.10 -0.58
N SER A 375 6.80 -17.40 0.72
CA SER A 375 7.18 -18.69 1.31
C SER A 375 5.99 -19.58 1.68
N CYS A 376 4.84 -19.45 1.00
CA CYS A 376 3.64 -20.25 1.28
C CYS A 376 3.33 -21.23 0.15
#